data_AF-A0A355SGX4-F1
#
_entry.id   AF-A0A355SGX4-F1
#
_cell.length_a   1.000
_cell.length_b   1.000
_cell.length_c   1.000
_cell.angle_alpha   90.00
_cell.angle_beta   90.00
_cell.angle_gamma   90.00
#
_symmetry.space_group_name_H-M   'P 1'
#
loop_
_entity.id
_entity.type
_entity.pdbx_description
1 polymer ?
#
loop_
_entity_poly.entity_id
_entity_poly.type
_entity_poly.pdbx_seq_one_letter_code
_entity_poly.pdbx_strand_id
1 'polypeptide(L)'
;LKDMVLEEFVNLNKAKEFIIEGGVEYAKALLSKALGVQKAMEIIDQVSEITHQYRPFAVARKADAQQLLSLISNEHPQTIALILCHIQPEKAGQVLSGLPEDKQYDVAKRIASMKSTSPVVVHEVEKVLEKKLSNVIRPDVASIGGVDSLVQILNQVDRGTEKSIIEHLGKDEPELAEKVRSNLFVFE
;
A
#
# COMPACT_ATOMS: atom_id res chain seq x y z
N LEU A 1 21.01 34.44 -42.18
CA LEU A 1 21.37 33.00 -42.18
C LEU A 1 21.85 32.53 -40.81
N LYS A 2 22.88 33.16 -40.23
CA LYS A 2 23.43 32.78 -38.91
C LYS A 2 22.40 32.86 -37.77
N ASP A 3 21.60 33.92 -37.76
CA ASP A 3 20.60 34.13 -36.70
C ASP A 3 19.41 33.17 -36.82
N MET A 4 19.01 32.80 -38.05
CA MET A 4 17.97 31.81 -38.29
C MET A 4 18.38 30.40 -37.84
N VAL A 5 19.64 30.02 -38.07
CA VAL A 5 20.17 28.73 -37.62
C VAL A 5 20.29 28.71 -36.09
N LEU A 6 20.62 29.84 -35.47
CA LEU A 6 20.62 29.99 -34.01
C LEU A 6 19.20 29.87 -33.43
N GLU A 7 18.20 30.49 -34.06
CA GLU A 7 16.81 30.42 -33.63
C GLU A 7 16.24 29.01 -33.78
N GLU A 8 16.52 28.33 -34.89
CA GLU A 8 16.14 26.94 -35.12
C GLU A 8 16.81 26.00 -34.10
N PHE A 9 18.10 26.19 -33.81
CA PHE A 9 18.83 25.42 -32.80
C PHE A 9 18.30 25.66 -31.38
N VAL A 10 17.94 26.89 -31.04
CA VAL A 10 17.32 27.22 -29.73
C VAL A 10 15.93 26.59 -29.62
N ASN A 11 15.14 26.61 -30.69
CA ASN A 11 13.81 25.99 -30.69
C ASN A 11 13.88 24.45 -30.62
N LEU A 12 14.84 23.83 -31.32
CA LEU A 12 15.09 22.39 -31.23
C LEU A 12 15.59 21.95 -29.86
N ASN A 13 16.42 22.77 -29.18
CA ASN A 13 16.88 22.46 -27.84
C ASN A 13 15.81 22.70 -26.76
N LYS A 14 14.99 23.74 -26.89
CA LYS A 14 13.81 23.93 -26.03
C LYS A 14 12.84 22.76 -26.20
N ALA A 15 12.58 22.33 -27.44
CA ALA A 15 11.77 21.14 -27.69
C ALA A 15 12.40 19.87 -27.07
N LYS A 16 13.75 19.75 -27.07
CA LYS A 16 14.45 18.66 -26.37
C LYS A 16 14.36 18.75 -24.85
N GLU A 17 14.42 19.93 -24.25
CA GLU A 17 14.18 20.10 -22.80
C GLU A 17 12.76 19.66 -22.41
N PHE A 18 11.76 19.96 -23.25
CA PHE A 18 10.40 19.42 -23.10
C PHE A 18 10.27 17.91 -23.38
N ILE A 19 11.17 17.31 -24.19
CA ILE A 19 11.21 15.85 -24.43
C ILE A 19 11.90 15.12 -23.27
N ILE A 20 12.77 15.79 -22.51
CA ILE A 20 13.54 15.22 -21.40
C ILE A 20 12.74 15.23 -20.09
N GLU A 21 11.79 16.16 -19.91
CA GLU A 21 10.81 16.11 -18.82
C GLU A 21 9.42 15.77 -19.37
N GLY A 22 9.15 14.47 -19.53
CA GLY A 22 7.79 13.98 -19.72
C GLY A 22 6.88 14.45 -18.57
N GLY A 23 5.84 15.21 -18.90
CA GLY A 23 4.87 15.77 -17.96
C GLY A 23 3.44 15.71 -18.49
N VAL A 24 2.46 16.00 -17.61
CA VAL A 24 1.02 15.93 -17.91
C VAL A 24 0.65 16.74 -19.15
N GLU A 25 1.28 17.90 -19.35
CA GLU A 25 1.01 18.77 -20.51
C GLU A 25 1.49 18.16 -21.84
N TYR A 26 2.63 17.46 -21.83
CA TYR A 26 3.15 16.76 -22.99
C TYR A 26 2.28 15.54 -23.33
N ALA A 27 1.91 14.76 -22.31
CA ALA A 27 0.99 13.64 -22.46
C ALA A 27 -0.37 14.10 -23.01
N LYS A 28 -0.90 15.22 -22.50
CA LYS A 28 -2.14 15.84 -22.99
C LYS A 28 -2.04 16.25 -24.45
N ALA A 29 -0.93 16.87 -24.87
CA ALA A 29 -0.71 17.27 -26.26
C ALA A 29 -0.63 16.05 -27.21
N LEU A 30 0.09 15.00 -26.81
CA LEU A 30 0.19 13.74 -27.56
C LEU A 30 -1.14 13.01 -27.67
N LEU A 31 -1.83 12.82 -26.54
CA LEU A 31 -3.12 12.15 -26.48
C LEU A 31 -4.19 12.93 -27.25
N SER A 32 -4.19 14.26 -27.16
CA SER A 32 -5.13 15.10 -27.90
C SER A 32 -4.92 14.96 -29.42
N LYS A 33 -3.67 14.83 -29.86
CA LYS A 33 -3.34 14.63 -31.27
C LYS A 33 -3.68 13.22 -31.78
N ALA A 34 -3.60 12.21 -30.93
CA ALA A 34 -3.85 10.81 -31.30
C ALA A 34 -5.32 10.38 -31.17
N LEU A 35 -6.03 10.88 -30.14
CA LEU A 35 -7.35 10.39 -29.71
C LEU A 35 -8.43 11.48 -29.70
N GLY A 36 -8.06 12.73 -29.98
CA GLY A 36 -8.95 13.90 -29.87
C GLY A 36 -8.95 14.51 -28.46
N VAL A 37 -9.24 15.81 -28.40
CA VAL A 37 -9.12 16.62 -27.16
C VAL A 37 -10.02 16.09 -26.04
N GLN A 38 -11.25 15.71 -26.36
CA GLN A 38 -12.24 15.23 -25.36
C GLN A 38 -11.74 13.98 -24.64
N LYS A 39 -11.34 12.95 -25.41
CA LYS A 39 -10.88 11.67 -24.88
C LYS A 39 -9.52 11.78 -24.18
N ALA A 40 -8.68 12.69 -24.63
CA ALA A 40 -7.41 13.00 -23.97
C ALA A 40 -7.62 13.65 -22.60
N MET A 41 -8.56 14.60 -22.47
CA MET A 41 -8.92 15.19 -21.19
C MET A 41 -9.49 14.15 -20.22
N GLU A 42 -10.42 13.30 -20.66
CA GLU A 42 -10.97 12.22 -19.84
C GLU A 42 -9.88 11.30 -19.27
N ILE A 43 -8.91 10.89 -20.09
CA ILE A 43 -7.80 10.03 -19.66
C ILE A 43 -6.89 10.77 -18.66
N ILE A 44 -6.57 12.03 -18.93
CA ILE A 44 -5.71 12.85 -18.06
C ILE A 44 -6.37 13.11 -16.71
N ASP A 45 -7.67 13.42 -16.70
CA ASP A 45 -8.45 13.67 -15.50
C ASP A 45 -8.57 12.39 -14.67
N GLN A 46 -8.85 11.24 -15.31
CA GLN A 46 -8.89 9.95 -14.64
C GLN A 46 -7.55 9.59 -13.99
N VAL A 47 -6.43 9.83 -14.69
CA VAL A 47 -5.09 9.61 -14.13
C VAL A 47 -4.82 10.58 -12.97
N SER A 48 -5.19 11.86 -13.11
CA SER A 48 -5.03 12.88 -12.08
C SER A 48 -5.81 12.54 -10.79
N GLU A 49 -7.05 12.05 -10.92
CA GLU A 49 -7.88 11.60 -9.80
C GLU A 49 -7.28 10.39 -9.09
N ILE A 50 -6.83 9.37 -9.84
CA ILE A 50 -6.13 8.20 -9.28
C ILE A 50 -4.89 8.65 -8.50
N THR A 51 -4.16 9.64 -9.04
CA THR A 51 -2.94 10.18 -8.41
C THR A 51 -3.25 10.96 -7.12
N HIS A 52 -4.36 11.70 -7.08
CA HIS A 52 -4.79 12.44 -5.88
C HIS A 52 -5.27 11.54 -4.74
N GLN A 53 -5.85 10.38 -5.06
CA GLN A 53 -6.31 9.42 -4.04
C GLN A 53 -5.22 8.44 -3.59
N TYR A 54 -4.14 8.32 -4.36
CA TYR A 54 -3.03 7.45 -4.05
C TYR A 54 -2.29 7.94 -2.80
N ARG A 55 -2.38 7.16 -1.73
CA ARG A 55 -1.58 7.36 -0.51
C ARG A 55 -0.51 6.28 -0.45
N PRO A 56 0.75 6.60 -0.77
CA PRO A 56 1.85 5.66 -0.72
C PRO A 56 1.95 4.93 0.63
N PHE A 57 2.59 3.77 0.58
CA PHE A 57 2.90 2.90 1.70
C PHE A 57 1.64 2.46 2.48
N ALA A 58 0.54 2.16 1.79
CA ALA A 58 -0.72 1.79 2.43
C ALA A 58 -0.60 0.56 3.34
N VAL A 59 0.19 -0.43 2.93
CA VAL A 59 0.43 -1.65 3.72
C VAL A 59 1.29 -1.36 4.94
N ALA A 60 2.35 -0.55 4.81
CA ALA A 60 3.19 -0.15 5.95
C ALA A 60 2.42 0.65 7.00
N ARG A 61 1.46 1.48 6.56
CA ARG A 61 0.54 2.20 7.45
C ARG A 61 -0.36 1.27 8.28
N LYS A 62 -0.63 0.05 7.81
CA LYS A 62 -1.43 -0.97 8.51
C LYS A 62 -0.59 -1.93 9.35
N ALA A 63 0.60 -2.31 8.89
CA ALA A 63 1.51 -3.19 9.61
C ALA A 63 1.88 -2.62 10.99
N ASP A 64 2.10 -3.48 11.98
CA ASP A 64 2.61 -3.02 13.28
C ASP A 64 4.07 -2.54 13.17
N ALA A 65 4.53 -1.77 14.16
CA ALA A 65 5.86 -1.17 14.14
C ALA A 65 6.98 -2.22 14.14
N GLN A 66 6.77 -3.36 14.80
CA GLN A 66 7.80 -4.37 14.97
C GLN A 66 7.98 -5.23 13.71
N GLN A 67 6.88 -5.56 13.05
CA GLN A 67 6.85 -6.14 11.70
C GLN A 67 7.59 -5.24 10.73
N LEU A 68 7.24 -3.94 10.71
CA LEU A 68 7.87 -2.98 9.80
C LEU A 68 9.37 -2.85 10.08
N LEU A 69 9.77 -2.72 11.35
CA LEU A 69 11.17 -2.66 11.78
C LEU A 69 11.96 -3.91 11.35
N SER A 70 11.43 -5.11 11.61
CA SER A 70 12.10 -6.36 11.26
C SER A 70 12.41 -6.44 9.76
N LEU A 71 11.50 -5.90 8.94
CA LEU A 71 11.58 -5.95 7.49
C LEU A 71 12.52 -4.89 6.90
N ILE A 72 12.55 -3.69 7.47
CA ILE A 72 13.32 -2.56 6.91
C ILE A 72 14.65 -2.30 7.64
N SER A 73 14.92 -2.94 8.77
CA SER A 73 16.13 -2.72 9.59
C SER A 73 17.44 -2.88 8.82
N ASN A 74 17.47 -3.77 7.82
CA ASN A 74 18.63 -4.03 6.97
C ASN A 74 18.70 -3.15 5.71
N GLU A 75 17.70 -2.31 5.46
CA GLU A 75 17.68 -1.42 4.30
C GLU A 75 18.65 -0.24 4.46
N HIS A 76 18.92 0.43 3.34
CA HIS A 76 19.72 1.65 3.31
C HIS A 76 18.99 2.80 4.04
N PRO A 77 19.69 3.68 4.80
CA PRO A 77 19.05 4.75 5.57
C PRO A 77 18.14 5.68 4.75
N GLN A 78 18.42 5.87 3.46
CA GLN A 78 17.56 6.65 2.55
C GLN A 78 16.19 5.98 2.33
N THR A 79 16.17 4.67 2.17
CA THR A 79 14.94 3.89 1.97
C THR A 79 14.11 3.90 3.25
N ILE A 80 14.75 3.70 4.40
CA ILE A 80 14.09 3.78 5.70
C ILE A 80 13.49 5.18 5.90
N ALA A 81 14.27 6.24 5.68
CA ALA A 81 13.79 7.62 5.79
C ALA A 81 12.57 7.88 4.90
N LEU A 82 12.60 7.41 3.65
CA LEU A 82 11.46 7.54 2.73
C LEU A 82 10.20 6.87 3.28
N ILE A 83 10.32 5.65 3.80
CA ILE A 83 9.18 4.91 4.39
C ILE A 83 8.64 5.64 5.62
N LEU A 84 9.53 6.08 6.53
CA LEU A 84 9.14 6.75 7.77
C LEU A 84 8.41 8.09 7.51
N CYS A 85 8.79 8.83 6.47
CA CYS A 85 8.09 10.06 6.06
C CYS A 85 6.64 9.83 5.58
N HIS A 86 6.25 8.59 5.26
CA HIS A 86 4.94 8.26 4.69
C HIS A 86 4.03 7.44 5.62
N ILE A 87 4.45 7.20 6.87
CA ILE A 87 3.64 6.52 7.89
C ILE A 87 3.31 7.45 9.07
N GLN A 88 2.50 6.98 10.01
CA GLN A 88 2.08 7.76 11.18
C GLN A 88 3.31 8.13 12.06
N PRO A 89 3.43 9.38 12.54
CA PRO A 89 4.60 9.83 13.32
C PRO A 89 4.92 8.98 14.54
N GLU A 90 3.89 8.50 15.26
CA GLU A 90 4.04 7.67 16.45
C GLU A 90 4.69 6.34 16.09
N LYS A 91 4.24 5.72 14.99
CA LYS A 91 4.81 4.47 14.45
C LYS A 91 6.22 4.70 13.91
N ALA A 92 6.44 5.81 13.20
CA ALA A 92 7.76 6.16 12.70
C ALA A 92 8.77 6.33 13.85
N GLY A 93 8.35 6.96 14.97
CA GLY A 93 9.16 7.07 16.17
C GLY A 93 9.53 5.72 16.78
N GLN A 94 8.56 4.80 16.89
CA GLN A 94 8.80 3.43 17.39
C GLN A 94 9.78 2.65 16.50
N VAL A 95 9.62 2.75 15.18
CA VAL A 95 10.52 2.10 14.22
C VAL A 95 11.91 2.71 14.30
N LEU A 96 12.02 4.04 14.33
CA LEU A 96 13.30 4.74 14.47
C LEU A 96 14.03 4.32 15.75
N SER A 97 13.35 4.29 16.90
CA SER A 97 13.97 3.91 18.17
C SER A 97 14.40 2.44 18.23
N GLY A 98 13.85 1.58 17.37
CA GLY A 98 14.24 0.17 17.28
C GLY A 98 15.41 -0.11 16.34
N LEU A 99 15.90 0.89 15.59
CA LEU A 99 17.07 0.74 14.73
C LEU A 99 18.39 0.78 15.55
N PRO A 100 19.49 0.22 15.02
CA PRO A 100 20.84 0.45 15.55
C PRO A 100 21.18 1.95 15.62
N GLU A 101 21.90 2.38 16.66
CA GLU A 101 22.17 3.80 16.99
C GLU A 101 22.84 4.58 15.85
N ASP A 102 23.76 3.94 15.12
CA ASP A 102 24.40 4.49 13.92
C ASP A 102 23.37 4.79 12.82
N LYS A 103 22.46 3.85 12.56
CA LYS A 103 21.38 4.02 11.58
C LYS A 103 20.35 5.05 12.04
N GLN A 104 20.05 5.15 13.33
CA GLN A 104 19.10 6.14 13.85
C GLN A 104 19.51 7.56 13.46
N TYR A 105 20.78 7.91 13.71
CA TYR A 105 21.33 9.21 13.36
C TYR A 105 21.26 9.47 11.85
N ASP A 106 21.67 8.48 11.05
CA ASP A 106 21.71 8.58 9.60
C ASP A 106 20.32 8.74 8.96
N VAL A 107 19.32 8.04 9.48
CA VAL A 107 17.92 8.12 9.06
C VAL A 107 17.33 9.47 9.46
N ALA A 108 17.52 9.90 10.71
CA ALA A 108 17.00 11.18 11.19
C ALA A 108 17.55 12.37 10.38
N LYS A 109 18.85 12.36 10.08
CA LYS A 109 19.49 13.38 9.24
C LYS A 109 18.91 13.44 7.83
N ARG A 110 18.59 12.29 7.24
CA ARG A 110 17.95 12.22 5.91
C ARG A 110 16.53 12.75 5.95
N ILE A 111 15.72 12.33 6.93
CA ILE A 111 14.36 12.85 7.12
C ILE A 111 14.36 14.37 7.23
N ALA A 112 15.28 14.95 8.02
CA ALA A 112 15.37 16.39 8.23
C ALA A 112 15.82 17.19 6.99
N SER A 113 16.45 16.55 6.00
CA SER A 113 17.02 17.22 4.82
C SER A 113 16.32 16.86 3.50
N MET A 114 15.41 15.89 3.51
CA MET A 114 14.65 15.47 2.35
C MET A 114 13.66 16.57 1.92
N LYS A 115 13.72 16.98 0.64
CA LYS A 115 12.82 17.98 0.05
C LYS A 115 11.68 17.33 -0.72
N SER A 116 12.03 16.53 -1.73
CA SER A 116 11.08 15.81 -2.58
C SER A 116 11.76 14.56 -3.16
N THR A 117 10.99 13.48 -3.29
CA THR A 117 11.43 12.24 -3.96
C THR A 117 10.54 12.02 -5.17
N SER A 118 11.11 11.53 -6.28
CA SER A 118 10.34 11.24 -7.49
C SER A 118 9.20 10.25 -7.19
N PRO A 119 7.96 10.51 -7.63
CA PRO A 119 6.83 9.59 -7.45
C PRO A 119 7.11 8.18 -7.97
N VAL A 120 7.91 8.05 -9.05
CA VAL A 120 8.32 6.76 -9.60
C VAL A 120 9.16 5.96 -8.60
N VAL A 121 10.08 6.62 -7.89
CA VAL A 121 10.92 5.99 -6.87
C VAL A 121 10.08 5.58 -5.66
N VAL A 122 9.16 6.45 -5.24
CA VAL A 122 8.21 6.13 -4.16
C VAL A 122 7.42 4.87 -4.49
N HIS A 123 6.88 4.79 -5.69
CA HIS A 123 6.10 3.65 -6.15
C HIS A 123 6.90 2.34 -6.21
N GLU A 124 8.13 2.37 -6.73
CA GLU A 124 8.98 1.18 -6.79
C GLU A 124 9.38 0.68 -5.39
N VAL A 125 9.72 1.60 -4.47
CA VAL A 125 10.03 1.24 -3.09
C VAL A 125 8.80 0.65 -2.40
N GLU A 126 7.61 1.24 -2.60
CA GLU A 126 6.36 0.70 -2.08
C GLU A 126 6.09 -0.71 -2.59
N LYS A 127 6.18 -0.95 -3.90
CA LYS A 127 5.96 -2.27 -4.50
C LYS A 127 6.87 -3.35 -3.94
N VAL A 128 8.14 -3.02 -3.72
CA VAL A 128 9.10 -3.94 -3.07
C VAL A 128 8.70 -4.18 -1.61
N LEU A 129 8.31 -3.13 -0.90
CA LEU A 129 7.89 -3.22 0.49
C LEU A 129 6.63 -4.08 0.65
N GLU A 130 5.63 -3.90 -0.21
CA GLU A 130 4.40 -4.69 -0.23
C GLU A 130 4.69 -6.18 -0.44
N LYS A 131 5.56 -6.50 -1.41
CA LYS A 131 5.96 -7.90 -1.67
C LYS A 131 6.69 -8.53 -0.50
N LYS A 132 7.51 -7.76 0.23
CA LYS A 132 8.19 -8.26 1.43
C LYS A 132 7.21 -8.42 2.59
N LEU A 133 6.31 -7.44 2.78
CA LEU A 133 5.31 -7.47 3.83
C LEU A 133 4.32 -8.61 3.61
N SER A 134 3.91 -8.92 2.38
CA SER A 134 3.05 -10.09 2.10
C SER A 134 3.71 -11.44 2.42
N ASN A 135 5.04 -11.49 2.54
CA ASN A 135 5.76 -12.71 2.91
C ASN A 135 5.97 -12.81 4.43
N VAL A 136 6.09 -11.67 5.12
CA VAL A 136 6.29 -11.57 6.58
C VAL A 136 4.96 -11.57 7.31
N ILE A 137 4.01 -10.80 6.81
CA ILE A 137 2.58 -11.02 6.96
C ILE A 137 2.26 -12.24 6.09
N ARG A 138 2.78 -13.43 6.46
CA ARG A 138 1.84 -14.53 6.46
C ARG A 138 0.68 -13.99 7.28
N PRO A 139 -0.57 -14.02 6.80
CA PRO A 139 -1.61 -14.03 7.78
C PRO A 139 -1.15 -15.12 8.76
N ASP A 140 -0.90 -14.77 10.03
CA ASP A 140 -1.64 -15.48 11.06
C ASP A 140 -2.97 -15.69 10.40
N VAL A 141 -3.23 -16.93 10.00
CA VAL A 141 -4.48 -17.29 9.37
C VAL A 141 -5.49 -16.77 10.38
N ALA A 142 -5.93 -15.53 10.20
CA ALA A 142 -6.96 -14.88 10.95
C ALA A 142 -8.11 -15.72 10.45
N SER A 143 -8.33 -16.81 11.18
CA SER A 143 -9.06 -17.97 10.74
C SER A 143 -10.32 -17.43 10.12
N ILE A 144 -10.39 -17.46 8.79
CA ILE A 144 -11.59 -17.02 8.10
C ILE A 144 -12.58 -18.13 8.40
N GLY A 145 -13.42 -17.91 9.42
CA GLY A 145 -14.27 -18.93 9.98
C GLY A 145 -13.64 -19.70 11.15
N GLY A 146 -14.10 -20.92 11.36
CA GLY A 146 -13.80 -21.72 12.55
C GLY A 146 -14.96 -21.73 13.54
N VAL A 147 -14.78 -22.45 14.64
CA VAL A 147 -15.82 -22.70 15.64
C VAL A 147 -16.41 -21.39 16.18
N ASP A 148 -15.57 -20.43 16.54
CA ASP A 148 -16.02 -19.17 17.15
C ASP A 148 -16.86 -18.32 16.18
N SER A 149 -16.44 -18.20 14.91
CA SER A 149 -17.22 -17.48 13.91
C SER A 149 -18.55 -18.17 13.62
N LEU A 150 -18.56 -19.50 13.56
CA LEU A 150 -19.80 -20.26 13.37
C LEU A 150 -20.74 -20.08 14.57
N VAL A 151 -20.23 -20.13 15.80
CA VAL A 151 -21.00 -19.89 17.04
C VAL A 151 -21.63 -18.49 17.04
N GLN A 152 -20.87 -17.45 16.65
CA GLN A 152 -21.42 -16.09 16.54
C GLN A 152 -22.54 -15.98 15.52
N ILE A 153 -22.44 -16.67 14.38
CA ILE A 153 -23.49 -16.72 13.36
C ILE A 153 -24.71 -17.51 13.88
N LEU A 154 -24.48 -18.67 14.51
CA LEU A 154 -25.53 -19.53 15.05
C LEU A 154 -26.32 -18.86 16.18
N ASN A 155 -25.69 -17.97 16.96
CA ASN A 155 -26.37 -17.15 17.96
C ASN A 155 -27.33 -16.09 17.36
N GLN A 156 -27.27 -15.82 16.05
CA GLN A 156 -28.12 -14.83 15.37
C GLN A 156 -29.24 -15.47 14.52
N VAL A 157 -29.26 -16.79 14.38
CA VAL A 157 -30.31 -17.50 13.63
C VAL A 157 -31.40 -18.03 14.57
N ASP A 158 -32.51 -18.46 14.01
CA ASP A 158 -33.56 -19.10 14.80
C ASP A 158 -33.11 -20.49 15.30
N ARG A 159 -33.70 -20.92 16.44
CA ARG A 159 -33.41 -22.22 17.07
C ARG A 159 -33.64 -23.44 16.17
N GLY A 160 -34.50 -23.32 15.16
CA GLY A 160 -34.74 -24.41 14.21
C GLY A 160 -33.56 -24.60 13.28
N THR A 161 -33.07 -23.50 12.70
CA THR A 161 -31.88 -23.46 11.84
C THR A 161 -30.63 -23.90 12.59
N GLU A 162 -30.43 -23.40 13.82
CA GLU A 162 -29.31 -23.79 14.69
C GLU A 162 -29.24 -25.31 14.93
N LYS A 163 -30.35 -25.90 15.41
CA LYS A 163 -30.44 -27.34 15.69
C LYS A 163 -30.20 -28.19 14.45
N SER A 164 -30.79 -27.81 13.32
CA SER A 164 -30.64 -28.52 12.06
C SER A 164 -29.18 -28.57 11.63
N ILE A 165 -28.47 -27.44 11.70
CA ILE A 165 -27.05 -27.35 11.34
C ILE A 165 -26.18 -28.20 12.26
N ILE A 166 -26.39 -28.13 13.58
CA ILE A 166 -25.62 -28.93 14.55
C ILE A 166 -25.89 -30.44 14.39
N GLU A 167 -27.13 -30.84 14.09
CA GLU A 167 -27.48 -32.25 13.88
C GLU A 167 -26.81 -32.82 12.62
N HIS A 168 -26.82 -32.07 11.52
CA HIS A 168 -26.15 -32.48 10.29
C HIS A 168 -24.63 -32.50 10.49
N LEU A 169 -24.07 -31.49 11.15
CA LEU A 169 -22.64 -31.44 11.48
C LEU A 169 -22.23 -32.63 12.35
N GLY A 170 -23.09 -33.08 13.28
CA GLY A 170 -22.82 -34.23 14.14
C GLY A 170 -22.84 -35.59 13.43
N LYS A 171 -23.45 -35.69 12.24
CA LYS A 171 -23.45 -36.91 11.43
C LYS A 171 -22.12 -37.10 10.69
N ASP A 172 -21.55 -36.01 10.20
CA ASP A 172 -20.32 -36.03 9.40
C ASP A 172 -19.06 -35.80 10.26
N GLU A 173 -19.12 -34.87 11.20
CA GLU A 173 -18.00 -34.45 12.06
C GLU A 173 -18.42 -34.31 13.55
N PRO A 174 -18.56 -35.42 14.29
CA PRO A 174 -19.07 -35.42 15.66
C PRO A 174 -18.22 -34.60 16.64
N GLU A 175 -16.89 -34.61 16.51
CA GLU A 175 -16.00 -33.81 17.36
C GLU A 175 -16.15 -32.30 17.13
N LEU A 176 -16.42 -31.87 15.89
CA LEU A 176 -16.63 -30.47 15.56
C LEU A 176 -17.99 -29.99 16.08
N ALA A 177 -19.02 -30.83 15.96
CA ALA A 177 -20.34 -30.55 16.51
C ALA A 177 -20.32 -30.37 18.04
N GLU A 178 -19.56 -31.20 18.76
CA GLU A 178 -19.38 -31.03 20.21
C GLU A 178 -18.67 -29.72 20.56
N LYS A 179 -17.61 -29.36 19.82
CA LYS A 179 -16.91 -28.09 20.03
C LYS A 179 -17.81 -26.89 19.78
N VAL A 180 -18.64 -26.92 18.74
CA VAL A 180 -19.60 -25.83 18.47
C VAL A 180 -20.64 -25.77 19.59
N ARG A 181 -21.18 -26.91 20.02
CA ARG A 181 -22.20 -26.98 21.09
C ARG A 181 -21.68 -26.50 22.43
N SER A 182 -20.44 -26.86 22.80
CA SER A 182 -19.82 -26.40 24.04
C SER A 182 -19.61 -24.88 24.03
N ASN A 183 -19.25 -24.30 22.88
CA ASN A 183 -19.02 -22.86 22.77
C ASN A 183 -20.32 -22.04 22.71
N LEU A 184 -21.44 -22.60 22.24
CA LEU A 184 -22.75 -21.92 22.32
C LEU A 184 -23.19 -21.67 23.78
N PHE A 185 -22.92 -22.61 24.69
CA PHE A 185 -23.29 -22.50 26.11
C PHE A 185 -22.47 -21.50 26.93
N VAL A 186 -21.28 -21.12 26.46
CA VAL A 186 -20.36 -20.24 27.20
C VAL A 186 -20.71 -18.76 27.03
N PHE A 187 -21.54 -18.41 26.05
CA PHE A 187 -21.95 -17.04 25.74
C PHE A 187 -23.40 -16.69 26.14
N GLU A 188 -24.11 -17.57 26.87
CA GLU A 188 -25.38 -17.24 27.55
C GLU A 188 -25.17 -16.53 28.90
#